data_AF-A0A015MK78-F1
#
_entry.id   AF-A0A015MK78-F1
#
_cell.length_a   1.000
_cell.length_b   1.000
_cell.length_c   1.000
_cell.angle_alpha   90.00
_cell.angle_beta   90.00
_cell.angle_gamma   90.00
#
_symmetry.space_group_name_H-M   'P 1'
#
loop_
_entity.id
_entity.type
_entity.pdbx_description
1 polymer ?
#
loop_
_entity_poly.entity_id
_entity_poly.type
_entity_poly.pdbx_seq_one_letter_code
_entity_poly.pdbx_strand_id
1 'polypeptide(L)'
;MLYRIIELSKKKSEEQPRNLWIRVDKRKYHLHVTIGSTTELLEDTDEKIIYMEDLEKRTRIYGICGERYEPGTGSSWCRPCNAKRFKENFKN
;
A
#
# COMPACT_ATOMS: atom_id res chain seq x y z
N MET A 1 -5.69 -23.66 28.46
CA MET A 1 -6.60 -22.95 27.52
C MET A 1 -5.93 -21.76 26.83
N LEU A 2 -5.14 -20.93 27.53
CA LEU A 2 -4.38 -19.80 26.97
C LEU A 2 -3.42 -20.18 25.83
N TYR A 3 -2.68 -21.28 25.95
CA TYR A 3 -1.81 -21.78 24.88
C TYR A 3 -2.55 -22.01 23.56
N ARG A 4 -3.81 -22.48 23.62
CA ARG A 4 -4.63 -22.75 22.42
C ARG A 4 -5.05 -21.46 21.71
N ILE A 5 -5.22 -20.36 22.45
CA ILE A 5 -5.60 -19.05 21.93
C ILE A 5 -4.42 -18.41 21.18
N ILE A 6 -3.20 -18.51 21.73
CA ILE A 6 -1.99 -18.00 21.08
C ILE A 6 -1.70 -18.76 19.77
N GLU A 7 -1.84 -20.08 19.77
CA GLU A 7 -1.68 -20.90 18.55
C GLU A 7 -2.74 -20.59 17.48
N LEU A 8 -3.98 -20.27 17.86
CA LEU A 8 -5.02 -19.82 16.92
C LEU A 8 -4.74 -18.42 16.36
N SER A 9 -4.20 -17.51 17.18
CA SER A 9 -3.76 -16.18 16.74
C SER A 9 -2.58 -16.26 15.77
N LYS A 10 -1.62 -17.17 16.03
CA LYS A 10 -0.47 -17.42 15.15
C LYS A 10 -0.90 -18.07 13.83
N LYS A 11 -1.82 -19.04 13.87
CA LYS A 11 -2.40 -19.64 12.66
C LYS A 11 -3.13 -18.62 11.78
N LYS A 12 -3.80 -17.62 12.37
CA LYS A 12 -4.39 -16.51 11.62
C LYS A 12 -3.33 -15.61 10.96
N SER A 13 -2.11 -15.57 11.50
CA SER A 13 -0.95 -14.91 10.90
C SER A 13 -0.08 -15.79 9.99
N GLU A 14 -0.34 -17.11 9.96
CA GLU A 14 0.36 -18.08 9.07
C GLU A 14 -0.27 -18.16 7.68
N GLU A 15 -1.46 -17.58 7.47
CA GLU A 15 -1.90 -17.27 6.12
C GLU A 15 -0.97 -16.20 5.56
N GLN A 16 -0.24 -16.54 4.49
CA GLN A 16 0.69 -15.61 3.85
C GLN A 16 0.11 -14.21 3.71
N PRO A 17 0.90 -13.14 3.88
CA PRO A 17 0.43 -11.77 3.75
C PRO A 17 -0.36 -11.59 2.44
N ARG A 18 -1.69 -11.57 2.53
CA ARG A 18 -2.57 -11.45 1.37
C ARG A 18 -2.78 -9.97 1.10
N ASN A 19 -2.38 -9.54 -0.08
CA ASN A 19 -2.66 -8.17 -0.50
C ASN A 19 -4.17 -8.00 -0.74
N LEU A 20 -4.71 -6.89 -0.26
CA LEU A 20 -6.09 -6.46 -0.51
C LEU A 20 -6.09 -5.39 -1.61
N TRP A 21 -5.48 -5.72 -2.76
CA TRP A 21 -5.34 -4.80 -3.88
C TRP A 21 -6.70 -4.46 -4.51
N ILE A 22 -6.86 -3.22 -4.91
CA ILE A 22 -8.01 -2.74 -5.66
C ILE A 22 -7.61 -2.51 -7.12
N ARG A 23 -8.51 -2.85 -8.05
CA ARG A 23 -8.29 -2.60 -9.48
C ARG A 23 -8.44 -1.12 -9.77
N VAL A 24 -7.33 -0.47 -10.09
CA VAL A 24 -7.31 0.98 -10.37
C VAL A 24 -7.90 1.28 -11.74
N ASP A 25 -8.83 2.23 -11.80
CA ASP A 25 -9.26 2.85 -13.05
C ASP A 25 -8.28 3.95 -13.47
N LYS A 26 -7.39 3.60 -14.41
CA LYS A 26 -6.36 4.51 -14.94
C LYS A 26 -6.90 5.75 -15.67
N ARG A 27 -8.21 5.78 -16.00
CA ARG A 27 -8.85 6.98 -16.55
C ARG A 27 -9.16 7.99 -15.45
N LYS A 28 -9.45 7.51 -14.25
CA LYS A 28 -9.85 8.32 -13.09
C LYS A 28 -8.72 8.64 -12.13
N TYR A 29 -7.69 7.79 -12.06
CA TYR A 29 -6.62 7.93 -11.07
C TYR A 29 -5.24 7.69 -11.67
N HIS A 30 -4.21 8.30 -11.07
CA HIS A 30 -2.83 7.91 -11.30
C HIS A 30 -2.58 6.46 -10.84
N LEU A 31 -1.60 5.83 -11.48
CA LEU A 31 -1.23 4.44 -11.17
C LEU A 31 -0.26 4.33 -9.98
N HIS A 32 0.28 5.45 -9.52
CA HIS A 32 1.19 5.56 -8.39
C HIS A 32 0.96 6.88 -7.65
N VAL A 33 1.40 6.91 -6.41
CA VAL A 33 1.35 8.12 -5.57
C VAL A 33 2.29 9.20 -6.10
N THR A 34 1.86 10.45 -5.98
CA THR A 34 2.71 11.63 -6.12
C THR A 34 3.34 11.94 -4.75
N ILE A 35 4.63 12.28 -4.74
CA ILE A 35 5.28 12.83 -3.55
C ILE A 35 5.13 14.35 -3.65
N GLY A 36 4.11 14.89 -2.98
CA GLY A 36 3.88 16.34 -2.99
C GLY A 36 4.83 17.08 -2.06
N SER A 37 5.13 18.35 -2.38
CA SER A 37 5.45 19.37 -1.38
C SER A 37 4.13 19.88 -0.78
N THR A 38 4.10 20.26 0.50
CA THR A 38 2.90 20.76 1.19
C THR A 38 2.22 21.94 0.47
N THR A 39 2.96 22.66 -0.37
CA THR A 39 2.48 23.77 -1.21
C THR A 39 1.63 23.34 -2.41
N GLU A 40 1.90 22.18 -3.01
CA GLU A 40 1.13 21.68 -4.17
C GLU A 40 -0.20 21.04 -3.75
N LEU A 41 -0.28 20.52 -2.53
CA LEU A 41 -1.51 19.97 -1.93
C LEU A 41 -2.62 21.02 -1.75
N LEU A 42 -2.26 22.30 -1.71
CA LEU A 42 -3.20 23.42 -1.48
C LEU A 42 -3.73 24.02 -2.79
N GLU A 43 -3.04 23.81 -3.91
CA GLU A 43 -3.36 24.45 -5.19
C GLU A 43 -3.94 23.50 -6.23
N ASP A 44 -3.63 22.20 -6.18
CA ASP A 44 -4.06 21.25 -7.20
C ASP A 44 -5.29 20.42 -6.77
N THR A 45 -6.39 20.63 -7.49
CA THR A 45 -7.70 19.97 -7.26
C THR A 45 -7.92 18.80 -8.20
N ASP A 46 -6.91 18.35 -8.94
CA ASP A 46 -7.04 17.20 -9.81
C ASP A 46 -7.31 15.92 -8.99
N GLU A 47 -8.58 15.52 -8.95
CA GLU A 47 -9.05 14.32 -8.25
C GLU A 47 -8.31 13.05 -8.68
N LYS A 48 -7.67 13.07 -9.85
CA LYS A 48 -6.84 11.98 -10.38
C LYS A 48 -5.53 11.79 -9.63
N ILE A 49 -4.97 12.85 -9.05
CA ILE A 49 -3.73 12.80 -8.28
C ILE A 49 -4.00 12.13 -6.94
N ILE A 50 -3.12 11.20 -6.58
CA ILE A 50 -3.16 10.52 -5.29
C ILE A 50 -1.85 10.81 -4.61
N TYR A 51 -1.92 11.50 -3.49
CA TYR A 51 -0.75 11.91 -2.78
C TYR A 51 -0.29 10.81 -1.78
N MET A 52 0.98 10.87 -1.37
CA MET A 52 1.60 9.81 -0.55
C MET A 52 1.09 9.85 0.89
N GLU A 53 0.89 11.03 1.42
CA GLU A 53 0.30 11.35 2.73
C GLU A 53 -1.21 11.04 2.83
N ASP A 54 -1.96 11.06 1.72
CA ASP A 54 -3.39 10.74 1.69
C ASP A 54 -3.64 9.23 1.85
N LEU A 55 -3.54 8.76 3.10
CA LEU A 55 -3.71 7.36 3.47
C LEU A 55 -5.12 6.84 3.15
N GLU A 56 -6.14 7.68 3.31
CA GLU A 56 -7.54 7.29 3.07
C GLU A 56 -7.78 7.05 1.58
N LYS A 57 -7.38 8.00 0.72
CA LYS A 57 -7.52 7.86 -0.74
C LYS A 57 -6.67 6.71 -1.28
N ARG A 58 -5.43 6.55 -0.80
CA ARG A 58 -4.58 5.40 -1.14
C ARG A 58 -5.24 4.07 -0.78
N THR A 59 -5.85 3.96 0.40
CA THR A 59 -6.54 2.75 0.83
C THR A 59 -7.72 2.44 -0.09
N ARG A 60 -8.51 3.47 -0.44
CA ARG A 60 -9.68 3.32 -1.32
C ARG A 60 -9.32 2.98 -2.76
N ILE A 61 -8.22 3.52 -3.29
CA ILE A 61 -7.87 3.34 -4.71
C ILE A 61 -6.90 2.18 -4.94
N TYR A 62 -5.85 2.08 -4.12
CA TYR A 62 -4.82 1.05 -4.29
C TYR A 62 -5.06 -0.19 -3.45
N GLY A 63 -5.82 -0.08 -2.36
CA GLY A 63 -6.01 -1.15 -1.40
C GLY A 63 -4.88 -1.26 -0.39
N ILE A 64 -4.79 -2.39 0.31
CA ILE A 64 -3.83 -2.60 1.41
C ILE A 64 -2.75 -3.61 0.99
N CYS A 65 -1.49 -3.25 1.24
CA CYS A 65 -0.35 -4.14 1.10
C CYS A 65 -0.34 -5.18 2.23
N GLY A 66 -0.36 -6.47 1.90
CA GLY A 66 -0.40 -7.55 2.89
C GLY A 66 0.89 -7.68 3.70
N GLU A 67 2.04 -7.27 3.16
CA GLU A 67 3.34 -7.41 3.83
C GLU A 67 3.57 -6.40 4.96
N ARG A 68 2.90 -5.24 4.89
CA ARG A 68 3.06 -4.14 5.84
C ARG A 68 1.75 -3.68 6.48
N TYR A 69 0.61 -4.15 5.98
CA TYR A 69 -0.73 -3.69 6.37
C TYR A 69 -0.91 -2.17 6.23
N GLU A 70 -0.24 -1.58 5.24
CA GLU A 70 -0.30 -0.15 4.88
C GLU A 70 -0.96 0.03 3.50
N PRO A 71 -1.47 1.22 3.18
CA PRO A 71 -2.05 1.47 1.87
C PRO A 71 -1.03 1.26 0.74
N GLY A 72 -1.50 0.78 -0.42
CA GLY A 72 -0.67 0.70 -1.62
C GLY A 72 -0.09 2.07 -2.00
N THR A 73 1.03 2.06 -2.71
CA THR A 73 1.64 3.27 -3.30
C THR A 73 1.42 3.32 -4.81
N GLY A 74 0.65 2.37 -5.34
CA GLY A 74 0.28 2.26 -6.75
C GLY A 74 -0.58 1.03 -7.02
N SER A 75 -0.99 0.89 -8.27
CA SER A 75 -1.84 -0.21 -8.74
C SER A 75 -1.18 -1.57 -8.48
N SER A 76 -1.69 -2.31 -7.48
CA SER A 76 -1.12 -3.57 -7.01
C SER A 76 0.37 -3.47 -6.64
N TRP A 77 0.80 -2.32 -6.12
CA TRP A 77 2.21 -2.01 -5.88
C TRP A 77 2.45 -1.28 -4.55
N CYS A 78 3.53 -1.67 -3.88
CA CYS A 78 4.00 -1.06 -2.63
C CYS A 78 5.50 -0.76 -2.73
N ARG A 79 5.84 0.53 -2.77
CA ARG A 79 7.20 1.06 -2.96
C ARG A 79 8.16 0.57 -1.87
N PRO A 80 7.84 0.64 -0.56
CA PRO A 80 8.71 0.09 0.48
C PRO A 80 9.00 -1.41 0.34
N CYS A 81 7.98 -2.22 0.01
CA CYS A 81 8.16 -3.66 -0.16
C CYS A 81 9.01 -3.99 -1.38
N ASN A 82 8.78 -3.29 -2.49
CA ASN A 82 9.58 -3.46 -3.70
C ASN A 82 11.03 -3.01 -3.50
N ALA A 83 11.27 -1.86 -2.85
CA ALA A 83 12.62 -1.40 -2.52
C ALA A 83 13.38 -2.39 -1.63
N LYS A 84 12.71 -3.02 -0.66
CA LYS A 84 13.29 -4.10 0.16
C LYS A 84 13.71 -5.29 -0.73
N ARG A 85 12.79 -5.79 -1.56
CA ARG A 85 13.06 -6.90 -2.49
C ARG A 85 14.20 -6.59 -3.45
N PHE A 86 14.26 -5.36 -3.95
CA PHE A 86 15.34 -4.94 -4.84
C PHE A 86 16.70 -5.02 -4.15
N LYS A 87 16.82 -4.51 -2.90
CA LYS A 87 18.05 -4.63 -2.11
C LYS A 87 18.42 -6.08 -1.76
N GLU A 88 17.43 -6.93 -1.52
CA GLU A 88 17.65 -8.34 -1.18
C GLU A 88 18.05 -9.18 -2.41
N ASN A 89 17.45 -8.88 -3.58
CA ASN A 89 17.68 -9.62 -4.81
C ASN A 89 18.90 -9.14 -5.60
N PHE A 90 19.25 -7.85 -5.49
CA PHE A 90 20.39 -7.25 -6.18
C PHE A 90 21.38 -6.72 -5.14
N LYS A 91 22.53 -7.40 -5.03
CA LYS A 91 23.67 -6.93 -4.21
C LYS A 91 24.36 -5.80 -4.98
N ASN A 92 23.95 -4.57 -4.69
CA ASN A 92 24.56 -3.34 -5.24
C ASN A 92 25.54 -2.73 -4.25
#